data_AF-A0AAU9XHU2-F1
#
_entry.id   AF-A0AAU9XHU2-F1
#
_cell.length_a   1.000
_cell.length_b   1.000
_cell.length_c   1.000
_cell.angle_alpha   90.00
_cell.angle_beta   90.00
_cell.angle_gamma   90.00
#
_symmetry.space_group_name_H-M   'P 1'
#
loop_
_entity.id
_entity.type
_entity.pdbx_description
1 polymer ?
#
loop_
_entity_poly.entity_id
_entity_poly.type
_entity_poly.pdbx_seq_one_letter_code
_entity_poly.pdbx_strand_id
1 'polypeptide(L)'
;MTVYTTKQGKGHVQCYPFQDPPVTLRTSDSILENVLSAVKNNTRVKGFYDVTPLVKFLWFDLVLGIVLDYMHGVLLRVTKQFLNLWLPPSRYKKPWFIGNKTKAIDKRLKYMEPPNFIQTSKRTGDKLCLF
;
A
#
# COMPACT_ATOMS: atom_id res chain seq x y z
N MET A 1 -0.45 17.84 8.69
CA MET A 1 -1.86 18.08 9.01
C MET A 1 -1.90 18.41 10.50
N THR A 2 -2.31 19.61 10.88
CA THR A 2 -2.29 20.01 12.31
C THR A 2 -3.61 19.59 12.94
N VAL A 3 -3.54 18.68 13.90
CA VAL A 3 -4.72 18.15 14.62
C VAL A 3 -4.90 18.99 15.88
N TYR A 4 -6.14 19.37 16.21
CA TYR A 4 -6.45 20.14 17.42
C TYR A 4 -7.34 19.32 18.36
N THR A 5 -7.16 19.54 19.66
CA THR A 5 -7.88 18.80 20.70
C THR A 5 -9.11 19.59 21.12
N THR A 6 -10.30 19.01 21.01
CA THR A 6 -11.57 19.58 21.48
C THR A 6 -12.13 18.79 22.64
N LYS A 7 -12.96 19.41 23.49
CA LYS A 7 -13.69 18.69 24.55
C LYS A 7 -14.91 17.99 23.94
N GLN A 8 -15.06 16.70 24.20
CA GLN A 8 -16.25 15.93 23.82
C GLN A 8 -16.75 15.15 25.05
N GLY A 9 -17.89 15.58 25.59
CA GLY A 9 -18.42 15.03 26.84
C GLY A 9 -17.47 15.22 28.02
N LYS A 10 -17.18 14.14 28.76
CA LYS A 10 -16.21 14.13 29.88
C LYS A 10 -14.75 14.02 29.42
N GLY A 11 -14.49 13.81 28.13
CA GLY A 11 -13.16 13.57 27.57
C GLY A 11 -12.72 14.64 26.58
N HIS A 12 -11.58 14.38 25.93
CA HIS A 12 -11.07 15.18 24.83
C HIS A 12 -10.92 14.30 23.59
N VAL A 13 -11.25 14.87 22.42
CA VAL A 13 -11.12 14.22 21.13
C VAL A 13 -10.20 15.05 20.23
N GLN A 14 -9.42 14.38 19.42
CA GLN A 14 -8.63 15.02 18.38
C GLN A 14 -9.49 15.19 17.13
N CYS A 15 -9.65 16.42 16.67
CA CYS A 15 -10.41 16.77 15.48
C CYS A 15 -9.45 17.27 14.39
N TYR A 16 -9.76 16.88 13.16
CA TYR A 16 -9.16 17.53 12.00
C TYR A 16 -9.89 18.84 11.73
N PRO A 17 -9.18 19.95 11.48
CA PRO A 17 -9.81 21.21 11.17
C PRO A 17 -10.56 21.10 9.86
N PHE A 18 -11.84 21.50 9.88
CA PHE A 18 -12.60 21.70 8.66
C PHE A 18 -11.95 22.83 7.87
N GLN A 19 -11.66 22.59 6.59
CA GLN A 19 -11.07 23.56 5.69
C GLN A 19 -12.14 23.97 4.68
N ASP A 20 -12.26 25.28 4.45
CA ASP A 20 -13.10 25.86 3.41
C ASP A 20 -12.19 26.72 2.50
N PRO A 21 -11.95 26.32 1.24
CA PRO A 21 -12.56 25.19 0.53
C PRO A 21 -12.07 23.81 1.03
N PRO A 22 -12.86 22.74 0.81
CA PRO A 22 -12.49 21.39 1.23
C PRO A 22 -11.17 20.93 0.59
N VAL A 23 -10.42 20.11 1.32
CA VAL A 23 -9.17 19.51 0.83
C VAL A 23 -9.47 18.69 -0.42
N THR A 24 -8.64 18.87 -1.45
CA THR A 24 -8.74 18.11 -2.70
C THR A 24 -8.62 16.61 -2.46
N LEU A 25 -9.52 15.83 -3.06
CA LEU A 25 -9.47 14.37 -3.02
C LEU A 25 -8.17 13.84 -3.65
N ARG A 26 -7.71 12.69 -3.14
CA ARG A 26 -6.54 12.01 -3.71
C ARG A 26 -6.90 11.50 -5.10
N THR A 27 -6.05 11.80 -6.06
CA THR A 27 -6.14 11.31 -7.45
C THR A 27 -4.91 10.43 -7.74
N SER A 28 -5.04 9.48 -8.67
CA SER A 28 -3.94 8.61 -9.12
C SER A 28 -2.69 9.41 -9.49
N ASP A 29 -2.88 10.52 -10.21
CA ASP A 29 -1.79 11.36 -10.72
C ASP A 29 -1.08 12.09 -9.58
N SER A 30 -1.87 12.61 -8.62
CA SER A 30 -1.32 13.23 -7.41
C SER A 30 -0.46 12.25 -6.60
N ILE A 31 -0.88 10.98 -6.50
CA ILE A 31 -0.09 9.94 -5.85
C ILE A 31 1.20 9.70 -6.63
N LEU A 32 1.11 9.56 -7.94
CA LEU A 32 2.27 9.31 -8.81
C LEU A 32 3.33 10.42 -8.66
N GLU A 33 2.92 11.68 -8.66
CA GLU A 33 3.82 12.83 -8.45
C GLU A 33 4.52 12.78 -7.09
N ASN A 34 3.79 12.43 -6.02
CA ASN A 34 4.38 12.30 -4.68
C ASN A 34 5.40 11.15 -4.64
N VAL A 35 5.10 10.03 -5.29
CA VAL A 35 5.99 8.87 -5.37
C VAL A 35 7.25 9.22 -6.18
N LEU A 36 7.10 9.84 -7.36
CA LEU A 36 8.23 10.26 -8.19
C LEU A 36 9.13 11.26 -7.45
N SER A 37 8.52 12.18 -6.70
CA SER A 37 9.24 13.12 -5.83
C SER A 37 9.99 12.39 -4.69
N ALA A 38 9.40 11.36 -4.10
CA ALA A 38 10.03 10.56 -3.06
C ALA A 38 11.27 9.82 -3.58
N VAL A 39 11.15 9.19 -4.75
CA VAL A 39 12.27 8.47 -5.40
C VAL A 39 13.38 9.45 -5.79
N LYS A 40 13.03 10.57 -6.43
CA LYS A 40 14.00 11.59 -6.86
C LYS A 40 14.80 12.16 -5.68
N ASN A 41 14.11 12.43 -4.57
CA ASN A 41 14.72 13.04 -3.39
C ASN A 41 15.24 12.02 -2.38
N ASN A 42 15.11 10.71 -2.67
CA ASN A 42 15.43 9.59 -1.79
C ASN A 42 14.91 9.78 -0.34
N THR A 43 13.73 10.39 -0.21
CA THR A 43 13.13 10.79 1.07
C THR A 43 11.63 10.53 1.04
N ARG A 44 11.04 10.22 2.21
CA ARG A 44 9.62 9.89 2.28
C ARG A 44 8.76 11.14 2.06
N VAL A 45 8.00 11.16 0.97
CA VAL A 45 7.06 12.26 0.65
C VAL A 45 5.63 11.76 0.86
N LYS A 46 4.88 12.43 1.75
CA LYS A 46 3.47 12.12 2.08
C LYS A 46 3.18 10.63 2.37
N GLY A 47 4.17 9.91 2.91
CA GLY A 47 4.04 8.49 3.26
C GLY A 47 4.63 7.52 2.23
N PHE A 48 4.89 7.97 0.99
CA PHE A 48 5.46 7.14 -0.07
C PHE A 48 6.98 7.09 0.01
N TYR A 49 7.54 5.92 -0.28
CA TYR A 49 8.98 5.68 -0.32
C TYR A 49 9.45 5.29 -1.73
N ASP A 50 8.73 4.39 -2.40
CA ASP A 50 9.12 3.87 -3.71
C ASP A 50 7.89 3.60 -4.61
N VAL A 51 8.13 3.35 -5.89
CA VAL A 51 7.12 3.08 -6.91
C VAL A 51 6.67 1.62 -6.84
N THR A 52 5.39 1.40 -6.58
CA THR A 52 4.80 0.07 -6.75
C THR A 52 4.72 -0.32 -8.25
N PRO A 53 5.12 -1.54 -8.63
CA PRO A 53 4.97 -2.03 -10.01
C PRO A 53 3.53 -2.00 -10.52
N LEU A 54 2.54 -1.91 -9.62
CA LEU A 54 1.12 -1.85 -9.95
C LEU A 54 0.74 -0.60 -10.75
N VAL A 55 1.53 0.47 -10.67
CA VAL A 55 1.36 1.71 -11.47
C VAL A 55 1.38 1.41 -12.98
N LYS A 56 2.06 0.35 -13.42
CA LYS A 56 2.16 0.00 -14.84
C LYS A 56 0.89 -0.58 -15.44
N PHE A 57 -0.10 -0.93 -14.63
CA PHE A 57 -1.38 -1.45 -15.12
C PHE A 57 -2.33 -0.30 -15.46
N LEU A 58 -2.61 -0.11 -16.76
CA LEU A 58 -3.46 0.99 -17.27
C LEU A 58 -4.89 1.02 -16.68
N TRP A 59 -5.36 -0.13 -16.18
CA TRP A 59 -6.71 -0.37 -15.66
C TRP A 59 -6.77 -0.33 -14.13
N PHE A 60 -5.64 -0.04 -13.47
CA PHE A 60 -5.53 -0.07 -12.02
C PHE A 60 -5.51 1.35 -11.45
N ASP A 61 -6.55 1.69 -10.68
CA ASP A 61 -6.56 2.92 -9.90
C ASP A 61 -5.75 2.73 -8.62
N LEU A 62 -4.66 3.50 -8.48
CA LEU A 62 -3.79 3.49 -7.31
C LEU A 62 -4.52 3.91 -6.04
N VAL A 63 -5.47 4.85 -6.13
CA VAL A 63 -6.20 5.38 -4.97
C VAL A 63 -7.11 4.30 -4.38
N LEU A 64 -7.83 3.58 -5.24
CA LEU A 64 -8.78 2.54 -4.83
C LEU A 64 -8.10 1.18 -4.60
N GLY A 65 -7.03 0.88 -5.34
CA GLY A 65 -6.41 -0.43 -5.38
C GLY A 65 -5.29 -0.65 -4.34
N ILE A 66 -4.66 0.40 -3.82
CA ILE A 66 -3.57 0.29 -2.83
C ILE A 66 -4.10 0.18 -1.39
N VAL A 67 -5.40 0.37 -1.16
CA VAL A 67 -6.06 0.10 0.14
C VAL A 67 -6.19 -1.42 0.40
N LEU A 68 -5.17 -2.19 0.06
CA LEU A 68 -5.07 -3.58 0.47
C LEU A 68 -4.61 -3.62 1.92
N ASP A 69 -5.58 -3.49 2.83
CA ASP A 69 -5.36 -3.82 4.22
C ASP A 69 -4.85 -5.25 4.32
N TYR A 70 -3.75 -5.45 5.05
CA TYR A 70 -3.17 -6.77 5.34
C TYR A 70 -4.24 -7.79 5.80
N MET A 71 -5.26 -7.31 6.52
CA MET A 71 -6.43 -8.08 6.95
C MET A 71 -7.20 -8.68 5.76
N HIS A 72 -7.57 -7.87 4.76
CA HIS A 72 -8.39 -8.32 3.64
C HIS A 72 -7.57 -9.05 2.56
N GLY A 73 -6.34 -8.61 2.27
CA GLY A 73 -5.51 -9.25 1.25
C GLY A 73 -4.90 -10.57 1.71
N VAL A 74 -4.35 -10.62 2.92
CA VAL A 74 -3.55 -11.75 3.42
C VAL A 74 -4.39 -12.70 4.28
N LEU A 75 -5.17 -12.17 5.24
CA LEU A 75 -5.92 -13.03 6.18
C LEU A 75 -7.17 -13.67 5.55
N LEU A 76 -7.85 -12.99 4.62
CA LEU A 76 -8.95 -13.60 3.84
C LEU A 76 -8.48 -14.54 2.72
N ARG A 77 -7.17 -14.86 2.67
CA ARG A 77 -6.59 -15.85 1.74
C ARG A 77 -6.75 -15.49 0.26
N VAL A 78 -6.97 -14.22 -0.08
CA VAL A 78 -7.00 -13.75 -1.47
C VAL A 78 -5.67 -14.07 -2.17
N THR A 79 -4.55 -13.87 -1.46
CA THR A 79 -3.21 -14.30 -1.91
C THR A 79 -3.13 -15.80 -2.22
N LYS A 80 -3.75 -16.66 -1.40
CA LYS A 80 -3.81 -18.11 -1.63
C LYS A 80 -4.59 -18.44 -2.90
N GLN A 81 -5.68 -17.73 -3.19
CA GLN A 81 -6.45 -17.93 -4.42
C GLN A 81 -5.62 -17.56 -5.66
N PHE A 82 -4.87 -16.46 -5.63
CA PHE A 82 -3.97 -16.08 -6.71
C PHE A 82 -2.84 -17.10 -6.93
N LEU A 83 -2.21 -17.58 -5.85
CA LEU A 83 -1.16 -18.61 -5.96
C LEU A 83 -1.72 -19.92 -6.55
N ASN A 84 -2.91 -20.33 -6.13
CA ASN A 84 -3.63 -21.46 -6.71
C ASN A 84 -4.09 -21.22 -8.16
N LEU A 85 -4.11 -19.98 -8.64
CA LEU A 85 -4.40 -19.68 -10.04
C LEU A 85 -3.14 -19.77 -10.92
N TRP A 86 -2.00 -19.28 -10.43
CA TRP A 86 -0.78 -19.07 -11.22
C TRP A 86 0.23 -20.22 -11.16
N LEU A 87 0.29 -20.97 -10.06
CA LEU A 87 1.28 -22.02 -9.84
C LEU A 87 0.89 -23.45 -10.27
N PRO A 88 -0.40 -23.87 -10.36
CA PRO A 88 -0.70 -25.28 -10.60
C PRO A 88 -0.22 -25.73 -11.99
N PRO A 89 0.50 -26.87 -12.08
CA PRO A 89 1.00 -27.39 -13.34
C PRO A 89 -0.13 -27.78 -14.31
N SER A 90 -1.35 -28.01 -13.81
CA SER A 90 -2.54 -28.26 -14.63
C SER A 90 -2.89 -27.11 -15.58
N ARG A 91 -2.37 -25.90 -15.32
CA ARG A 91 -2.65 -24.69 -16.10
C ARG A 91 -1.47 -24.23 -16.97
N TYR A 92 -0.48 -25.09 -17.22
CA TYR A 92 0.74 -24.75 -17.95
C TYR A 92 0.54 -24.10 -19.33
N LYS A 93 -0.58 -24.39 -20.00
CA LYS A 93 -0.92 -23.83 -21.32
C LYS A 93 -1.54 -22.43 -21.27
N LYS A 94 -1.80 -21.88 -20.08
CA LYS A 94 -2.45 -20.56 -19.93
C LYS A 94 -1.42 -19.43 -19.93
N PRO A 95 -1.75 -18.27 -20.50
CA PRO A 95 -0.79 -17.16 -20.65
C PRO A 95 -0.36 -16.51 -19.33
N TRP A 96 -1.13 -16.71 -18.25
CA TRP A 96 -0.82 -16.23 -16.89
C TRP A 96 -0.12 -17.29 -16.00
N PHE A 97 0.30 -18.42 -16.57
CA PHE A 97 0.99 -19.45 -15.81
C PHE A 97 2.43 -19.04 -15.47
N ILE A 98 2.77 -19.08 -14.17
CA ILE A 98 4.09 -18.65 -13.66
C ILE A 98 4.80 -19.79 -12.90
N GLY A 99 4.19 -20.97 -12.79
CA GLY A 99 4.77 -22.13 -12.07
C GLY A 99 6.15 -22.58 -12.59
N ASN A 100 6.49 -22.28 -13.84
CA ASN A 100 7.84 -22.52 -14.40
C ASN A 100 8.95 -21.66 -13.74
N LYS A 101 8.61 -20.55 -13.08
CA LYS A 101 9.55 -19.64 -12.41
C LYS A 101 9.61 -19.81 -10.89
N THR A 102 9.11 -20.94 -10.35
CA THR A 102 9.01 -21.16 -8.90
C THR A 102 10.36 -21.02 -8.17
N LYS A 103 11.48 -21.47 -8.77
CA LYS A 103 12.84 -21.29 -8.20
C LYS A 103 13.24 -19.82 -8.07
N ALA A 104 12.85 -18.98 -9.03
CA ALA A 104 13.12 -17.55 -9.00
C ALA A 104 12.24 -16.84 -7.96
N ILE A 105 11.00 -17.29 -7.78
CA ILE A 105 10.08 -16.80 -6.75
C ILE A 105 10.64 -17.13 -5.35
N ASP A 106 11.03 -18.39 -5.11
CA ASP A 106 11.60 -18.82 -3.83
C ASP A 106 12.88 -18.04 -3.49
N LYS A 107 13.75 -17.84 -4.48
CA LYS A 107 14.94 -16.99 -4.32
C LYS A 107 14.55 -15.58 -3.87
N ARG A 108 13.62 -14.91 -4.57
CA ARG A 108 13.17 -13.55 -4.21
C ARG A 108 12.51 -13.48 -2.84
N LEU A 109 11.70 -14.49 -2.48
CA LEU A 109 11.05 -14.57 -1.18
C LEU A 109 12.07 -14.63 -0.04
N LYS A 110 13.18 -15.36 -0.23
CA LYS A 110 14.29 -15.40 0.73
C LYS A 110 15.05 -14.07 0.87
N TYR A 111 15.08 -13.25 -0.18
CA TYR A 111 15.70 -11.91 -0.14
C TYR A 111 14.73 -10.81 0.32
N MET A 112 13.44 -11.10 0.46
CA MET A 112 12.51 -10.14 1.05
C MET A 112 12.72 -10.11 2.56
N GLU A 113 13.50 -9.14 3.03
CA GLU A 113 13.52 -8.80 4.45
C GLU A 113 12.21 -8.07 4.79
N PRO A 114 11.51 -8.46 5.88
CA PRO A 114 10.46 -7.61 6.39
C PRO A 114 11.06 -6.24 6.67
N PRO A 115 10.35 -5.13 6.41
CA PRO A 115 10.88 -3.81 6.70
C PRO A 115 11.34 -3.78 8.17
N ASN A 116 12.66 -3.58 8.38
CA ASN A 116 13.31 -3.54 9.70
C ASN A 116 12.75 -2.42 10.62
N PHE A 117 11.82 -1.63 10.09
CA PHE A 117 11.13 -0.57 10.78
C PHE A 117 9.62 -0.80 10.71
N ILE A 118 9.12 -1.65 11.61
CA ILE A 118 7.72 -1.59 11.99
C ILE A 118 7.62 -0.42 12.95
N GLN A 119 7.14 0.72 12.46
CA GLN A 119 6.86 1.88 13.30
C GLN A 119 5.66 1.53 14.19
N THR A 120 5.89 0.83 15.29
CA THR A 120 4.90 0.51 16.33
C THR A 120 4.62 1.76 17.17
N SER A 121 4.40 2.91 16.52
CA SER A 121 3.99 4.08 17.26
C SER A 121 2.55 3.87 17.71
N LYS A 122 2.33 3.64 19.01
CA LYS A 122 1.00 3.80 19.64
C LYS A 122 0.48 5.25 19.56
N ARG A 123 1.26 6.16 18.98
CA ARG A 123 1.03 7.59 18.85
C ARG A 123 1.77 8.10 17.62
N THR A 124 1.12 8.11 16.45
CA THR A 124 1.29 9.08 15.35
C THR A 124 0.32 8.63 14.25
N GLY A 125 -0.84 9.28 14.20
CA GLY A 125 -1.97 8.92 13.32
C GLY A 125 -1.78 9.23 11.84
N ASP A 126 -0.55 9.25 11.33
CA ASP A 126 -0.24 9.41 9.92
C ASP A 126 0.99 8.56 9.61
N LYS A 127 0.90 7.66 8.61
CA LYS A 127 1.97 6.81 8.02
C LYS A 127 1.87 5.29 8.25
N LEU A 128 0.66 4.73 8.20
CA LEU A 128 0.49 3.34 7.75
C LEU A 128 0.21 3.36 6.24
N CYS A 129 1.27 3.41 5.45
CA CYS A 129 1.24 2.88 4.09
C CYS A 129 2.22 1.71 4.10
N LEU A 130 1.69 0.51 4.29
CA LEU A 130 2.31 -0.68 3.72
C LEU A 130 2.01 -0.60 2.22
N PHE A 131 3.03 -0.86 1.42
CA PHE A 131 3.16 -0.67 -0.03
C PHE A 131 3.58 0.73 -0.49
#